data_AF-A0A1Y3NDF9-F1
#
_entry.id   AF-A0A1Y3NDF9-F1
#
_cell.length_a   1.000
_cell.length_b   1.000
_cell.length_c   1.000
_cell.angle_alpha   90.00
_cell.angle_beta   90.00
_cell.angle_gamma   90.00
#
_symmetry.space_group_name_H-M   'P 1'
#
loop_
_entity.id
_entity.type
_entity.pdbx_description
1 polymer ?
#
loop_
_entity_poly.entity_id
_entity_poly.type
_entity_poly.pdbx_seq_one_letter_code
_entity_poly.pdbx_strand_id
1 'polypeptide(L)' 'MDYIIDSKTLNECREIDSKKVHLLPCNIQYSGPAEVDAYFIIRDCKDEKNDIDQKVYMSAFRGRGLKGVESKKMDYTVNL' A
#
# COMPACT_ATOMS: atom_id res chain seq x y z
N MET A 1 -16.26 2.38 -11.39
CA MET A 1 -15.09 2.05 -12.22
C MET A 1 -13.92 2.13 -11.27
N ASP A 2 -13.51 0.98 -10.73
CA ASP A 2 -12.47 0.93 -9.72
C ASP A 2 -11.14 0.87 -10.46
N TYR A 3 -10.37 1.94 -10.34
CA TYR A 3 -9.16 2.17 -11.13
C TYR A 3 -7.98 1.39 -10.54
N ILE A 4 -7.16 0.81 -11.42
CA ILE A 4 -5.77 0.51 -11.06
C ILE A 4 -5.11 1.85 -10.75
N ILE A 5 -4.58 2.01 -9.54
CA ILE A 5 -3.69 3.12 -9.23
C ILE A 5 -2.27 2.62 -9.52
N ASP A 6 -1.79 2.87 -10.73
CA ASP A 6 -0.37 2.75 -11.07
C ASP A 6 0.40 4.02 -10.64
N SER A 7 1.73 4.02 -10.74
CA SER A 7 2.54 5.18 -10.32
C SER A 7 2.21 6.46 -11.09
N LYS A 8 1.61 6.35 -12.28
CA LYS A 8 1.31 7.48 -13.17
C LYS A 8 -0.04 8.10 -12.80
N THR A 9 -1.04 7.25 -12.59
CA THR A 9 -2.41 7.59 -12.19
C THR A 9 -2.52 7.94 -10.70
N LEU A 10 -1.55 7.53 -9.87
CA LEU A 10 -1.42 7.96 -8.46
C LEU A 10 -1.44 9.48 -8.30
N ASN A 11 -0.87 10.22 -9.27
CA ASN A 11 -0.84 11.68 -9.24
C ASN A 11 -2.16 12.33 -9.67
N GLU A 12 -3.00 11.61 -10.40
CA GLU A 12 -4.28 12.10 -10.93
C GLU A 12 -5.44 11.85 -9.96
N CYS A 13 -5.27 10.95 -9.00
CA CYS A 13 -6.23 10.71 -7.94
C CYS A 13 -6.27 11.92 -6.98
N ARG A 14 -7.32 12.74 -7.11
CA ARG A 14 -7.53 13.97 -6.33
C ARG A 14 -7.71 13.73 -4.83
N GLU A 15 -8.23 12.57 -4.45
CA GLU A 15 -8.40 12.15 -3.05
C GLU A 15 -7.98 10.68 -2.93
N ILE A 16 -6.69 10.45 -2.71
CA ILE A 16 -6.24 9.15 -2.20
C ILE A 16 -6.23 9.27 -0.68
N ASP A 17 -7.17 8.61 -0.03
CA ASP A 17 -6.97 8.26 1.38
C ASP A 17 -5.75 7.34 1.44
N SER A 18 -4.62 7.87 1.94
CA SER A 18 -3.34 7.16 1.96
C SER A 18 -3.40 5.83 2.71
N LYS A 19 -4.43 5.62 3.54
CA LYS A 19 -4.71 4.35 4.21
C LYS A 19 -5.25 3.26 3.29
N LYS A 20 -5.63 3.60 2.05
CA LYS A 20 -6.28 2.68 1.09
C LYS A 20 -5.37 2.19 -0.03
N VAL A 21 -4.11 2.60 -0.05
CA VAL A 21 -3.15 2.17 -1.09
C VAL A 21 -2.08 1.28 -0.47
N HIS A 22 -1.93 0.09 -1.04
CA HIS A 22 -0.94 -0.89 -0.61
C HIS A 22 -0.03 -1.24 -1.79
N LEU A 23 1.28 -1.07 -1.59
CA LEU A 23 2.26 -1.58 -2.53
C LEU A 23 2.62 -3.01 -2.14
N LEU A 24 2.33 -3.96 -3.02
CA LEU A 24 2.65 -5.37 -2.80
C LEU A 24 3.99 -5.72 -3.48
N PRO A 25 4.80 -6.61 -2.88
CA PRO A 25 6.05 -7.09 -3.47
C PRO A 25 5.79 -8.18 -4.53
N CYS A 26 4.75 -8.00 -5.35
CA CYS A 26 4.38 -8.91 -6.43
C CYS A 26 3.51 -8.20 -7.47
N ASN A 27 3.45 -8.77 -8.67
CA ASN A 27 2.60 -8.26 -9.74
C ASN A 27 1.26 -9.01 -9.76
N ILE A 28 0.17 -8.27 -9.79
CA ILE A 28 -1.18 -8.81 -9.97
C ILE A 28 -1.62 -8.50 -11.40
N GLN A 29 -1.89 -9.53 -12.21
CA GLN A 29 -2.34 -9.35 -13.59
C GLN A 29 -3.77 -8.82 -13.70
N TYR A 30 -4.62 -9.16 -12.71
CA TYR A 30 -5.99 -8.71 -12.66
C TYR A 30 -6.08 -7.28 -12.12
N SER A 31 -6.78 -6.44 -12.86
CA SER A 31 -6.86 -4.99 -12.67
C SER A 31 -8.25 -4.47 -12.29
N GLY A 32 -9.22 -5.37 -12.10
CA GLY A 32 -10.59 -5.00 -11.78
C GLY A 32 -10.84 -4.85 -10.27
N PRO A 33 -12.11 -4.62 -9.89
CA PRO A 33 -12.52 -4.51 -8.49
C PRO A 33 -12.10 -5.73 -7.66
N ALA A 34 -11.70 -5.48 -6.42
CA ALA A 34 -11.33 -6.50 -5.45
C ALA A 34 -11.84 -6.14 -4.06
N GLU A 35 -12.28 -7.16 -3.31
CA GLU A 35 -12.79 -7.04 -1.94
C GLU A 35 -11.62 -6.91 -0.93
N VAL A 36 -10.80 -5.86 -1.05
CA VAL A 36 -9.58 -5.66 -0.26
C VAL A 36 -9.89 -5.63 1.24
N ASP A 37 -10.91 -4.87 1.66
CA ASP A 37 -11.28 -4.71 3.07
C ASP A 37 -11.76 -6.04 3.71
N ALA A 38 -12.30 -6.95 2.91
CA ALA A 38 -12.79 -8.25 3.41
C ALA A 38 -11.66 -9.28 3.58
N TYR A 39 -10.59 -9.21 2.78
CA TYR A 39 -9.59 -10.27 2.70
C TYR A 39 -8.15 -9.84 3.05
N PHE A 40 -7.79 -8.58 2.84
CA PHE A 40 -6.44 -8.07 3.11
C PHE A 40 -6.37 -7.44 4.50
N ILE A 41 -6.38 -8.29 5.52
CA ILE A 41 -6.43 -7.86 6.91
C ILE A 41 -5.05 -7.44 7.41
N ILE A 42 -4.90 -6.16 7.71
CA ILE A 42 -3.68 -5.57 8.25
C ILE A 42 -3.72 -5.58 9.78
N ARG A 43 -2.63 -6.00 10.42
CA ARG A 43 -2.46 -5.99 11.87
C ARG A 43 -1.27 -5.12 12.27
N ASP A 44 -1.48 -4.29 13.28
CA ASP A 44 -0.42 -3.53 13.94
C ASP A 44 0.47 -4.46 14.78
N CYS A 45 1.78 -4.47 14.50
CA CYS A 45 2.75 -4.97 15.47
C CYS A 45 3.10 -3.84 16.44
N LYS A 46 2.35 -3.75 17.55
CA LYS A 46 2.52 -2.67 18.54
C LYS A 46 3.92 -2.59 19.14
N ASP A 47 4.63 -3.71 19.17
CA ASP A 47 5.94 -3.84 19.82
C ASP A 47 7.11 -3.87 18.82
N GLU A 48 6.84 -3.84 17.51
CA GLU A 48 7.89 -3.81 16.49
C GLU A 48 7.96 -2.44 15.82
N LYS A 49 9.16 -1.85 15.88
CA LYS A 49 9.55 -0.71 15.06
C LYS A 49 10.72 -1.10 14.19
N ASN A 50 10.80 -0.52 12.99
CA ASN A 50 11.99 -0.70 12.15
C ASN A 50 13.15 0.20 12.63
N ASP A 51 14.28 0.11 11.94
CA ASP A 51 15.53 0.85 12.25
C ASP A 51 15.36 2.38 12.25
N ILE A 52 14.25 2.90 11.72
CA ILE A 52 13.91 4.33 11.64
C ILE A 52 12.64 4.69 12.44
N ASP A 53 12.33 3.92 13.48
CA ASP A 53 11.21 4.12 14.42
C ASP A 53 9.80 4.13 13.78
N GLN A 54 9.64 3.59 12.57
CA GLN A 54 8.35 3.47 11.92
C GLN A 54 7.58 2.27 12.45
N LYS A 55 6.26 2.46 12.57
CA LYS A 55 5.32 1.41 12.95
C LYS A 55 5.29 0.30 11.90
N VAL A 56 5.39 -0.93 12.37
CA VAL A 56 5.37 -2.14 11.54
C VAL A 56 3.97 -2.72 11.47
N TYR A 57 3.60 -3.16 10.28
CA TYR A 57 2.33 -3.82 9.97
C TYR A 57 2.59 -5.21 9.41
N MET A 58 1.70 -6.15 9.74
CA MET A 58 1.70 -7.50 9.17
C MET A 58 0.39 -7.78 8.44
N SER A 59 0.49 -8.53 7.35
CA SER A 59 -0.65 -9.04 6.59
C SER A 59 -0.26 -10.37 5.93
N ALA A 60 -1.18 -10.97 5.17
CA ALA A 60 -0.88 -12.09 4.31
C ALA A 60 -1.57 -11.92 2.95
N PHE A 61 -0.91 -12.34 1.89
CA PHE A 61 -1.48 -12.38 0.55
C PHE A 61 -1.15 -13.72 -0.11
N ARG A 62 -2.18 -14.43 -0.59
CA ARG A 62 -2.04 -15.76 -1.23
C ARG A 62 -1.22 -16.76 -0.38
N GLY A 63 -1.45 -16.76 0.94
CA GLY A 63 -0.76 -17.66 1.88
C GLY A 63 0.67 -17.27 2.22
N ARG A 64 1.17 -16.12 1.75
CA ARG A 64 2.50 -15.61 2.08
C ARG A 64 2.39 -14.43 3.05
N GLY A 65 3.16 -14.49 4.14
CA GLY A 65 3.25 -13.39 5.10
C GLY A 65 3.90 -12.16 4.48
N LEU A 66 3.37 -11.00 4.82
CA LEU A 66 3.88 -9.68 4.40
C LEU A 66 4.19 -8.85 5.64
N LYS A 67 5.32 -8.14 5.60
CA LYS A 67 5.72 -7.13 6.59
C LYS A 67 5.85 -5.79 5.87
N GLY A 68 5.21 -4.75 6.40
CA GLY A 68 5.18 -3.42 5.77
C GLY A 68 5.30 -2.30 6.79
N VAL A 69 5.55 -1.09 6.28
CA VAL A 69 5.59 0.16 7.03
C VAL A 69 4.80 1.22 6.28
N GLU A 70 4.28 2.22 6.98
CA GLU A 70 3.63 3.37 6.34
C GLU A 70 4.69 4.28 5.70
N SER A 71 4.55 4.56 4.40
CA SER A 71 5.40 5.51 3.69
C SER A 71 4.63 6.81 3.47
N LYS A 72 5.29 7.94 3.74
CA LYS A 72 4.77 9.25 3.33
C LYS A 72 4.89 9.39 1.82
N LYS A 73 3.91 10.06 1.20
CA LYS A 73 4.02 10.49 -0.20
C LYS A 73 5.25 11.39 -0.29
N MET A 74 6.21 11.02 -1.14
CA MET A 74 7.31 11.90 -1.51
C MET A 74 6.88 12.65 -2.78
N ASP A 75 6.72 13.97 -2.66
CA ASP A 75 6.52 14.82 -3.83
C ASP A 75 7.88 14.95 -4.53
N TYR A 76 8.08 14.16 -5.59
CA TYR A 76 9.22 14.35 -6.48
C TYR A 76 8.96 15.59 -7.35
N THR A 77 9.49 16.74 -6.95
CA THR A 77 9.66 17.86 -7.89
C THR A 77 10.75 17.45 -8.88
N VAL A 78 10.32 17.08 -10.10
CA VAL A 78 11.23 16.98 -11.24
C VAL A 78 11.67 18.40 -11.58
N ASN A 79 12.81 18.83 -11.03
CA ASN A 79 13.48 20.03 -11.52
C ASN A 79 14.03 19.68 -12.90
N LEU A 80 13.36 20.18 -13.94
CA LEU A 80 13.86 20.23 -15.31
C LEU A 80 14.95 21.29 -15.45
#